data_AF-A0AAD6KWS5-F1
#
_entry.id   AF-A0AAD6KWS5-F1
#
_cell.length_a   1.000
_cell.length_b   1.000
_cell.length_c   1.000
_cell.angle_alpha   90.00
_cell.angle_beta   90.00
_cell.angle_gamma   90.00
#
_symmetry.space_group_name_H-M   'P 1'
#
loop_
_entity.id
_entity.type
_entity.pdbx_description
1 polymer ?
#
loop_
_entity_poly.entity_id
_entity_poly.type
_entity_poly.pdbx_seq_one_letter_code
_entity_poly.pdbx_strand_id
1 'polypeptide(L)'
;MGVGQYIASDTFYIGGYAWAIYFYPDGKSPEDNSTYVSLFIALASEGTDVRALFELSLMDQSGKERHKVHSHFGRSLESGPYTLKYRGSMWGYKRFYRRNLLETSDYLKDDTLLVRCSVGVVKSHTEGPKTYTISVPPSNIGQHFGKLLDSGKGTDVNFEVDGETFASHKIVLAARSPVFRAQLFGPMKDQNTQCIKVEDMEAPVFKDICGAIHKCTC
;
A
#
# COMPACT_ATOMS: atom_id res chain seq x y z
N MET A 1 -15.86 -27.41 26.76
CA MET A 1 -14.65 -26.55 26.86
C MET A 1 -14.76 -25.53 27.99
N GLY A 2 -15.96 -25.06 28.32
CA GLY A 2 -16.22 -24.01 29.29
C GLY A 2 -16.58 -22.69 28.61
N VAL A 3 -17.44 -21.91 29.25
CA VAL A 3 -17.87 -20.60 28.75
C VAL A 3 -16.66 -19.71 28.46
N GLY A 4 -16.70 -19.02 27.32
CA GLY A 4 -15.63 -18.10 26.90
C GLY A 4 -14.41 -18.79 26.25
N GLN A 5 -14.35 -20.13 26.27
CA GLN A 5 -13.36 -20.88 25.51
C GLN A 5 -13.81 -21.03 24.05
N TYR A 6 -12.86 -20.90 23.13
CA TYR A 6 -13.13 -20.93 21.69
C TYR A 6 -12.15 -21.79 20.91
N ILE A 7 -12.60 -22.18 19.72
CA ILE A 7 -11.79 -22.78 18.67
C ILE A 7 -11.64 -21.72 17.58
N ALA A 8 -10.39 -21.46 17.19
CA ALA A 8 -10.08 -20.57 16.08
C ALA A 8 -9.88 -21.39 14.79
N SER A 9 -10.37 -20.87 13.67
CA SER A 9 -9.97 -21.37 12.35
C SER A 9 -8.53 -20.97 12.03
N ASP A 10 -7.98 -21.56 10.98
CA ASP A 10 -6.85 -20.97 10.28
C ASP A 10 -7.16 -19.56 9.81
N THR A 11 -6.10 -18.79 9.62
CA THR A 11 -6.21 -17.42 9.12
C THR A 11 -6.35 -17.41 7.60
N PHE A 12 -7.26 -16.59 7.09
CA PHE A 12 -7.48 -16.38 5.65
C PHE A 12 -7.43 -14.90 5.28
N TYR A 13 -7.13 -14.58 4.02
CA TYR A 13 -6.84 -13.21 3.60
C TYR A 13 -7.91 -12.65 2.65
N ILE A 14 -8.53 -11.53 3.03
CA ILE A 14 -9.57 -10.85 2.25
C ILE A 14 -9.41 -9.35 2.37
N GLY A 15 -9.46 -8.65 1.24
CA GLY A 15 -9.53 -7.18 1.21
C GLY A 15 -8.29 -6.46 1.72
N GLY A 16 -7.14 -7.14 1.83
CA GLY A 16 -5.91 -6.56 2.38
C GLY A 16 -5.65 -6.93 3.85
N TYR A 17 -6.53 -7.73 4.46
CA TYR A 17 -6.47 -8.06 5.88
C TYR A 17 -6.55 -9.56 6.10
N ALA A 18 -5.97 -10.01 7.20
CA ALA A 18 -6.05 -11.39 7.65
C ALA A 18 -7.20 -11.55 8.64
N TRP A 19 -7.98 -12.61 8.51
CA TRP A 19 -9.21 -12.87 9.26
C TRP A 19 -9.22 -14.30 9.81
N ALA A 20 -9.96 -14.52 10.89
CA ALA A 20 -10.16 -15.86 11.45
C ALA A 20 -11.57 -15.99 12.06
N ILE A 21 -12.12 -17.20 12.04
CA ILE A 21 -13.42 -17.53 12.64
C ILE A 21 -13.20 -18.04 14.06
N TYR A 22 -13.98 -17.52 15.00
CA TYR A 22 -13.93 -17.89 16.41
C TYR A 22 -15.26 -18.54 16.77
N PHE A 23 -15.22 -19.84 17.07
CA PHE A 23 -16.39 -20.61 17.50
C PHE A 23 -16.32 -20.88 19.00
N TYR A 24 -17.37 -20.51 19.73
CA TYR A 24 -17.49 -20.76 21.17
C TYR A 24 -18.57 -21.83 21.38
N PRO A 25 -18.19 -23.11 21.58
CA PRO A 25 -19.16 -24.18 21.79
C PRO A 25 -20.02 -23.91 23.02
N ASP A 26 -19.40 -23.41 24.10
CA ASP A 26 -20.06 -23.15 25.37
C ASP A 26 -20.63 -21.72 25.52
N GLY A 27 -20.62 -20.95 24.42
CA GLY A 27 -21.02 -19.54 24.42
C GLY A 27 -19.89 -18.60 24.84
N LYS A 28 -19.93 -17.34 24.36
CA LYS A 28 -18.88 -16.34 24.64
C LYS A 28 -18.90 -15.79 26.07
N SER A 29 -20.08 -15.66 26.67
CA SER A 29 -20.30 -15.05 27.98
C SER A 29 -21.20 -15.93 28.86
N PRO A 30 -21.08 -15.82 30.20
CA PRO A 30 -21.85 -16.64 31.14
C PRO A 30 -23.34 -16.27 31.18
N GLU A 31 -23.69 -15.12 30.61
CA GLU A 31 -25.04 -14.53 30.53
C GLU A 31 -26.11 -15.53 30.08
N ASP A 32 -25.74 -16.47 29.20
CA ASP A 32 -26.66 -17.42 28.59
C ASP A 32 -26.59 -18.83 29.19
N ASN A 33 -25.85 -19.04 30.29
CA ASN A 33 -25.68 -20.34 30.95
C ASN A 33 -25.34 -21.48 29.98
N SER A 34 -24.47 -21.19 29.01
CA SER A 34 -24.11 -22.14 27.96
C SER A 34 -25.32 -22.65 27.17
N THR A 35 -26.36 -21.86 26.94
CA THR A 35 -27.53 -22.30 26.15
C THR A 35 -27.29 -22.23 24.64
N TYR A 36 -26.39 -21.34 24.21
CA TYR A 36 -26.12 -21.07 22.81
C TYR A 36 -24.65 -21.31 22.48
N VAL A 37 -24.41 -21.71 21.23
CA VAL A 37 -23.09 -21.57 20.61
C VAL A 37 -22.95 -20.14 20.08
N SER A 38 -21.73 -19.61 20.10
CA SER A 38 -21.42 -18.30 19.52
C SER A 38 -20.45 -18.42 18.37
N LEU A 39 -20.60 -17.52 17.38
CA LEU A 39 -19.76 -17.52 16.19
C LEU A 39 -19.38 -16.09 15.82
N PHE A 40 -18.09 -15.86 15.61
CA PHE A 40 -17.53 -14.55 15.33
C PHE A 40 -16.51 -14.60 14.21
N ILE A 41 -16.39 -13.49 13.48
CA ILE A 41 -15.28 -13.17 12.60
C ILE A 41 -14.36 -12.19 13.33
N ALA A 42 -13.06 -12.46 13.33
CA ALA A 42 -12.04 -11.66 14.00
C ALA A 42 -11.02 -11.13 12.99
N LEU A 43 -10.56 -9.90 13.21
CA LEU A 43 -9.43 -9.32 12.48
C LEU A 43 -8.13 -9.91 13.06
N ALA A 44 -7.40 -10.70 12.27
CA ALA A 44 -6.19 -11.39 12.69
C ALA A 44 -4.90 -10.61 12.37
N SER A 45 -4.93 -9.71 11.38
CA SER A 45 -3.81 -8.80 11.07
C SER A 45 -3.92 -7.47 11.81
N GLU A 46 -2.86 -6.67 11.74
CA GLU A 46 -2.95 -5.25 12.09
C GLU A 46 -3.91 -4.51 11.14
N GLY A 47 -4.58 -3.49 11.65
CA GLY A 47 -5.53 -2.66 10.92
C GLY A 47 -6.26 -1.71 11.85
N THR A 48 -6.56 -0.50 11.39
CA THR A 48 -7.30 0.52 12.15
C THR A 48 -8.60 0.83 11.43
N ASP A 49 -9.70 0.81 12.19
CA ASP A 49 -11.05 1.11 11.70
C ASP A 49 -11.41 0.40 10.38
N VAL A 50 -11.07 -0.90 10.30
CA VAL A 50 -11.38 -1.74 9.14
C VAL A 50 -12.88 -1.95 9.06
N ARG A 51 -13.52 -1.41 8.03
CA ARG A 51 -14.96 -1.58 7.78
C ARG A 51 -15.22 -2.83 6.97
N ALA A 52 -16.02 -3.75 7.48
CA ALA A 52 -16.36 -4.99 6.80
C ALA A 52 -17.83 -5.40 6.97
N LEU A 53 -18.39 -5.95 5.90
CA LEU A 53 -19.60 -6.76 5.92
C LEU A 53 -19.20 -8.22 6.06
N PHE A 54 -20.04 -9.03 6.69
CA PHE A 54 -19.79 -10.46 6.77
C PHE A 54 -21.09 -11.27 6.74
N GLU A 55 -20.94 -12.53 6.39
CA GLU A 55 -21.93 -13.58 6.52
C GLU A 55 -21.29 -14.75 7.26
N LEU A 56 -22.02 -15.31 8.21
CA LEU A 56 -21.63 -16.50 8.95
C LEU A 56 -22.72 -17.55 8.79
N SER A 57 -22.34 -18.75 8.37
CA SER A 57 -23.26 -19.85 8.07
C SER A 57 -22.81 -21.17 8.70
N LEU A 58 -23.74 -21.88 9.33
CA LEU A 58 -23.58 -23.31 9.59
C LEU A 58 -24.16 -24.09 8.41
N MET A 59 -23.33 -24.97 7.85
CA MET A 59 -23.68 -25.68 6.64
C MET A 59 -24.43 -26.98 6.96
N ASP A 60 -25.63 -27.14 6.42
CA ASP A 60 -26.31 -28.45 6.34
C ASP A 60 -25.41 -29.51 5.72
N GLN A 61 -25.30 -30.66 6.39
CA GLN A 61 -24.52 -31.82 5.95
C GLN A 61 -25.41 -33.00 5.53
N SER A 62 -26.74 -32.81 5.48
CA SER A 62 -27.70 -33.82 5.00
C SER A 62 -27.85 -33.85 3.48
N GLY A 63 -27.32 -32.84 2.78
CA GLY A 63 -27.48 -32.67 1.33
C GLY A 63 -28.78 -31.97 0.92
N LYS A 64 -29.51 -31.39 1.88
CA LYS A 64 -30.77 -30.66 1.65
C LYS A 64 -30.56 -29.15 1.46
N GLU A 65 -29.31 -28.68 1.58
CA GLU A 65 -28.89 -27.27 1.42
C GLU A 65 -29.59 -26.30 2.38
N ARG A 66 -30.07 -26.79 3.54
CA ARG A 66 -30.78 -26.00 4.55
C ARG A 66 -29.81 -25.30 5.51
N HIS A 67 -28.93 -24.45 5.01
CA HIS A 67 -27.93 -23.79 5.84
C HIS A 67 -28.54 -22.78 6.83
N LYS A 68 -27.99 -22.69 8.05
CA LYS A 68 -28.32 -21.60 8.98
C LYS A 68 -27.44 -20.41 8.67
N VAL A 69 -28.01 -19.41 7.99
CA VAL A 69 -27.29 -18.21 7.55
C VAL A 69 -27.62 -17.00 8.45
N HIS A 70 -26.61 -16.17 8.71
CA HIS A 70 -26.77 -14.81 9.20
C HIS A 70 -25.91 -13.88 8.36
N SER A 71 -26.55 -13.04 7.54
CA SER A 71 -25.88 -12.20 6.53
C SER A 71 -26.11 -10.71 6.79
N HIS A 72 -25.07 -9.91 6.55
CA HIS A 72 -25.14 -8.45 6.59
C HIS A 72 -25.07 -7.79 5.22
N PHE A 73 -24.88 -8.56 4.14
CA PHE A 73 -24.75 -8.01 2.79
C PHE A 73 -26.02 -7.34 2.25
N GLY A 74 -27.21 -7.67 2.80
CA GLY A 74 -28.50 -7.10 2.38
C GLY A 74 -29.07 -6.01 3.29
N ARG A 75 -28.36 -5.56 4.33
CA ARG A 75 -28.87 -4.54 5.26
C ARG A 75 -28.66 -3.12 4.71
N SER A 76 -29.61 -2.22 4.99
CA SER A 76 -29.50 -0.79 4.70
C SER A 76 -28.18 -0.21 5.24
N LEU A 77 -27.58 0.72 4.50
CA LEU A 77 -26.31 1.38 4.84
C LEU A 77 -26.36 2.12 6.18
N GLU A 78 -27.55 2.41 6.72
CA GLU A 78 -27.75 2.99 8.05
C GLU A 78 -27.25 2.09 9.20
N SER A 79 -27.27 0.76 9.00
CA SER A 79 -26.64 -0.18 9.94
C SER A 79 -25.16 -0.44 9.63
N GLY A 80 -24.69 0.02 8.47
CA GLY A 80 -23.29 0.09 8.04
C GLY A 80 -22.51 -1.22 7.96
N PRO A 81 -21.37 -1.23 7.25
CA PRO A 81 -20.33 -2.20 7.54
C PRO A 81 -19.85 -2.05 8.99
N TYR A 82 -19.52 -3.16 9.64
CA TYR A 82 -18.99 -3.15 11.00
C TYR A 82 -17.56 -2.66 11.01
N THR A 83 -17.24 -1.80 11.98
CA THR A 83 -15.87 -1.31 12.17
C THR A 83 -15.12 -2.20 13.15
N LEU A 84 -14.01 -2.80 12.69
CA LEU A 84 -13.04 -3.53 13.47
C LEU A 84 -11.84 -2.62 13.76
N LYS A 85 -11.71 -2.22 15.03
CA LYS A 85 -10.83 -1.10 15.42
C LYS A 85 -9.35 -1.44 15.45
N TYR A 86 -9.00 -2.69 15.76
CA TYR A 86 -7.63 -3.16 15.98
C TYR A 86 -7.56 -4.68 15.85
N ARG A 87 -6.34 -5.23 15.79
CA ARG A 87 -6.10 -6.68 15.76
C ARG A 87 -6.73 -7.40 16.94
N GLY A 88 -7.51 -8.45 16.67
CA GLY A 88 -8.28 -9.19 17.67
C GLY A 88 -9.68 -8.62 17.94
N SER A 89 -10.01 -7.45 17.37
CA SER A 89 -11.40 -7.00 17.31
C SER A 89 -12.23 -8.03 16.55
N MET A 90 -13.47 -8.28 17.00
CA MET A 90 -14.34 -9.30 16.43
C MET A 90 -15.79 -8.87 16.41
N TRP A 91 -16.53 -9.34 15.41
CA TRP A 91 -17.97 -9.16 15.26
C TRP A 91 -18.64 -10.50 14.96
N GLY A 92 -19.89 -10.64 15.38
CA GLY A 92 -20.61 -11.90 15.26
C GLY A 92 -21.78 -11.99 16.22
N TYR A 93 -22.15 -13.21 16.57
CA TYR A 93 -23.39 -13.48 17.30
C TYR A 93 -23.12 -14.30 18.55
N LYS A 94 -23.41 -13.69 19.72
CA LYS A 94 -23.39 -14.39 21.02
C LYS A 94 -24.36 -15.58 21.03
N ARG A 95 -25.56 -15.39 20.47
CA ARG A 95 -26.63 -16.39 20.38
C ARG A 95 -26.79 -16.88 18.94
N PHE A 96 -25.75 -17.47 18.35
CA PHE A 96 -25.77 -17.86 16.94
C PHE A 96 -26.76 -19.00 16.68
N TYR A 97 -26.71 -20.05 17.50
CA TYR A 97 -27.64 -21.18 17.45
C TYR A 97 -27.77 -21.83 18.84
N ARG A 98 -28.92 -22.43 19.15
CA ARG A 98 -29.09 -23.15 20.43
C ARG A 98 -28.25 -24.42 20.41
N ARG A 99 -27.53 -24.70 21.50
CA ARG A 99 -26.62 -25.84 21.54
C ARG A 99 -27.35 -27.17 21.40
N ASN A 100 -28.40 -27.39 22.18
CA ASN A 100 -29.18 -28.64 22.12
C ASN A 100 -29.78 -28.91 20.73
N LEU A 101 -30.15 -27.86 20.01
CA LEU A 101 -30.60 -27.97 18.62
C LEU A 101 -29.44 -28.25 17.67
N LEU A 102 -28.25 -27.68 17.91
CA LEU A 102 -27.06 -27.96 17.11
C LEU A 102 -26.70 -29.45 17.20
N GLU A 103 -26.63 -29.98 18.42
CA GLU A 103 -26.22 -31.35 18.73
C GLU A 103 -27.14 -32.40 18.10
N THR A 104 -28.39 -32.05 17.83
CA THR A 104 -29.40 -32.93 17.22
C THR A 104 -29.70 -32.60 15.75
N SER A 105 -28.98 -31.65 15.17
CA SER A 105 -29.22 -31.17 13.79
C SER A 105 -28.32 -31.84 12.75
N ASP A 106 -28.72 -31.71 11.49
CA ASP A 106 -27.91 -32.05 10.31
C ASP A 106 -26.67 -31.13 10.12
N TYR A 107 -26.42 -30.16 11.01
CA TYR A 107 -25.23 -29.30 10.95
C TYR A 107 -24.00 -29.90 11.62
N LEU A 108 -24.20 -30.83 12.56
CA LEU A 108 -23.12 -31.56 13.26
C LEU A 108 -23.19 -33.01 12.82
N LYS A 109 -22.13 -33.49 12.16
CA LYS A 109 -22.04 -34.87 11.67
C LYS A 109 -20.63 -35.38 11.91
N ASP A 110 -20.51 -36.58 12.48
CA ASP A 110 -19.22 -37.22 12.78
C ASP A 110 -18.28 -36.26 13.55
N ASP A 111 -18.82 -35.63 14.61
CA ASP A 111 -18.17 -34.60 15.43
C ASP A 111 -17.58 -33.39 14.66
N THR A 112 -18.05 -33.18 13.43
CA THR A 112 -17.56 -32.15 12.52
C THR A 112 -18.63 -31.10 12.26
N LEU A 113 -18.25 -29.83 12.41
CA LEU A 113 -19.04 -28.68 12.02
C LEU A 113 -18.42 -28.02 10.79
N LEU A 114 -19.24 -27.78 9.76
CA LEU A 114 -18.81 -27.00 8.61
C LEU A 114 -19.35 -25.57 8.72
N VAL A 115 -18.44 -24.62 8.92
CA VAL A 115 -18.75 -23.18 8.98
C VAL A 115 -18.28 -22.51 7.71
N ARG A 116 -19.17 -21.77 7.05
CA ARG A 116 -18.81 -20.88 5.93
C ARG A 116 -18.84 -19.43 6.38
N CYS A 117 -17.78 -18.70 6.08
CA CYS A 117 -17.70 -17.26 6.29
C CYS A 117 -17.44 -16.54 4.96
N SER A 118 -18.24 -15.51 4.68
CA SER A 118 -18.00 -14.57 3.59
C SER A 118 -17.70 -13.20 4.19
N VAL A 119 -16.65 -12.53 3.72
CA VAL A 119 -16.25 -11.21 4.21
C VAL A 119 -16.16 -10.24 3.03
N GLY A 120 -16.75 -9.05 3.17
CA GLY A 120 -16.66 -7.95 2.23
C GLY A 120 -16.02 -6.75 2.90
N VAL A 121 -14.78 -6.43 2.54
CA VAL A 121 -14.06 -5.28 3.11
C VAL A 121 -14.40 -4.01 2.33
N VAL A 122 -14.90 -3.00 3.03
CA VAL A 122 -15.25 -1.71 2.44
C VAL A 122 -14.01 -0.82 2.43
N LYS A 123 -13.37 -0.73 1.26
CA LYS A 123 -12.30 0.22 1.02
C LYS A 123 -12.91 1.58 0.70
N SER A 124 -12.66 2.58 1.54
CA SER A 124 -12.93 3.96 1.17
C SER A 124 -11.93 4.37 0.11
N HIS A 125 -12.39 4.49 -1.13
CA HIS A 125 -11.67 5.25 -2.13
C HIS A 125 -12.02 6.71 -1.89
N THR A 126 -11.13 7.47 -1.25
CA THR A 126 -11.22 8.93 -1.31
C THR A 126 -10.79 9.30 -2.72
N GLU A 127 -11.76 9.46 -3.63
CA GLU A 127 -11.53 10.33 -4.77
C GLU A 127 -11.18 11.70 -4.17
N GLY A 128 -9.92 12.11 -4.31
CA GLY A 128 -9.55 13.49 -4.04
C GLY A 128 -10.44 14.43 -4.85
N PRO A 129 -10.47 15.74 -4.54
CA PRO A 129 -11.22 16.71 -5.35
C PRO A 129 -10.88 16.45 -6.82
N LYS A 130 -11.92 16.21 -7.65
CA LYS A 130 -11.81 15.89 -9.09
C LYS A 130 -10.71 16.76 -9.69
N THR A 131 -9.52 16.19 -9.80
CA THR A 131 -8.38 16.91 -10.32
C THR A 131 -8.68 17.00 -11.79
N TYR A 132 -9.07 18.18 -12.27
CA TYR A 132 -9.14 18.44 -13.70
C TYR A 132 -7.76 18.04 -14.24
N THR A 133 -7.68 16.88 -14.87
CA THR A 133 -6.44 16.33 -15.40
C THR A 133 -6.20 17.08 -16.70
N ILE A 134 -5.68 18.30 -16.56
CA ILE A 134 -5.03 18.96 -17.68
C ILE A 134 -3.85 18.05 -18.01
N SER A 135 -3.85 17.48 -19.22
CA SER A 135 -2.72 16.72 -19.71
C SER A 135 -1.52 17.66 -19.78
N VAL A 136 -0.65 17.59 -18.77
CA VAL A 136 0.61 18.33 -18.76
C VAL A 136 1.59 17.50 -19.60
N PRO A 137 2.09 18.01 -20.73
CA PRO A 137 3.08 17.29 -21.50
C PRO A 137 4.35 17.08 -20.65
N PRO A 138 5.09 15.98 -20.85
CA PRO A 138 6.36 15.77 -20.18
C PRO A 138 7.29 16.97 -20.37
N SER A 139 8.04 17.33 -19.32
CA SER A 139 9.01 18.42 -19.41
C SER A 139 10.09 18.10 -20.45
N ASN A 140 10.29 19.00 -21.40
CA ASN A 140 11.36 18.92 -22.40
C ASN A 140 12.55 19.84 -22.07
N ILE A 141 12.64 20.33 -20.83
CA ILE A 141 13.66 21.29 -20.42
C ILE A 141 15.10 20.77 -20.61
N GLY A 142 15.32 19.47 -20.35
CA GLY A 142 16.61 18.82 -20.57
C GLY A 142 17.02 18.81 -22.05
N GLN A 143 16.07 18.66 -22.97
CA GLN A 143 16.34 18.76 -24.41
C GLN A 143 16.73 20.18 -24.81
N HIS A 144 16.09 21.20 -24.22
CA HIS A 144 16.40 22.60 -24.49
C HIS A 144 17.80 22.98 -23.99
N PHE A 145 18.17 22.58 -22.77
CA PHE A 145 19.54 22.79 -22.25
C PHE A 145 20.59 21.96 -22.98
N GLY A 146 20.24 20.75 -23.43
CA GLY A 146 21.07 19.95 -24.32
C GLY A 146 21.41 20.67 -25.62
N LYS A 147 20.38 21.20 -26.31
CA LYS A 147 20.57 22.01 -27.52
C LYS A 147 21.39 23.27 -27.26
N LEU A 148 21.25 23.88 -26.09
CA LEU A 148 22.05 25.04 -25.69
C LEU A 148 23.54 24.67 -25.63
N LEU A 149 23.88 23.56 -24.94
CA LEU A 149 25.24 23.01 -24.88
C LEU A 149 25.78 22.70 -26.29
N ASP A 150 25.03 21.94 -27.09
CA ASP A 150 25.46 21.53 -28.43
C ASP A 150 25.67 22.74 -29.37
N SER A 151 24.94 23.84 -29.16
CA SER A 151 25.06 25.07 -29.96
C SER A 151 26.19 26.01 -29.54
N GLY A 152 26.73 25.85 -28.32
CA GLY A 152 27.72 26.77 -27.74
C GLY A 152 27.23 28.21 -27.49
N LYS A 153 25.92 28.49 -27.63
CA LYS A 153 25.39 29.85 -27.46
C LYS A 153 25.38 30.27 -25.99
N GLY A 154 26.07 31.36 -25.68
CA GLY A 154 26.06 31.94 -24.34
C GLY A 154 26.95 31.20 -23.33
N THR A 155 27.88 30.37 -23.81
CA THR A 155 28.90 29.75 -22.97
C THR A 155 29.81 30.82 -22.36
N ASP A 156 30.11 30.68 -21.08
CA ASP A 156 30.83 31.66 -20.26
C ASP A 156 32.04 31.05 -19.52
N VAL A 157 32.35 29.79 -19.82
CA VAL A 157 33.55 29.05 -19.38
C VAL A 157 34.04 28.11 -20.49
N ASN A 158 35.36 27.95 -20.58
CA ASN A 158 36.01 26.90 -21.36
C ASN A 158 36.73 25.92 -20.42
N PHE A 159 36.70 24.64 -20.76
CA PHE A 159 37.49 23.61 -20.09
C PHE A 159 38.51 23.03 -21.05
N GLU A 160 39.77 23.00 -20.65
CA GLU A 160 40.84 22.33 -21.39
C GLU A 160 41.04 20.94 -20.79
N VAL A 161 40.75 19.90 -21.58
CA VAL A 161 40.76 18.49 -21.16
C VAL A 161 41.46 17.69 -22.25
N ASP A 162 42.59 17.05 -21.92
CA ASP A 162 43.37 16.23 -22.85
C ASP A 162 43.72 16.95 -24.18
N GLY A 163 44.04 18.25 -24.09
CA GLY A 163 44.34 19.10 -25.26
C GLY A 163 43.12 19.56 -26.06
N GLU A 164 41.90 19.13 -25.71
CA GLU A 164 40.65 19.59 -26.30
C GLU A 164 40.00 20.70 -25.46
N THR A 165 39.29 21.63 -26.11
CA THR A 165 38.58 22.72 -25.43
C THR A 165 37.07 22.55 -25.50
N PHE A 166 36.41 22.58 -24.34
CA PHE A 166 34.97 22.43 -24.18
C PHE A 166 34.34 23.72 -23.64
N ALA A 167 33.56 24.41 -24.46
CA ALA A 167 32.77 25.56 -24.03
C ALA A 167 31.50 25.11 -23.28
N SER A 168 31.16 25.76 -22.16
CA SER A 168 30.02 25.37 -21.32
C SER A 168 29.41 26.54 -20.55
N HIS A 169 28.38 26.26 -19.73
CA HIS A 169 27.60 27.26 -18.99
C HIS A 169 27.81 27.12 -17.48
N LYS A 170 28.45 28.11 -16.86
CA LYS A 170 28.78 28.11 -15.42
C LYS A 170 27.56 27.84 -14.55
N ILE A 171 26.46 28.53 -14.83
CA ILE A 171 25.24 28.43 -14.01
C ILE A 171 24.59 27.05 -14.10
N VAL A 172 24.59 26.42 -15.27
CA VAL A 172 24.02 25.08 -15.47
C VAL A 172 24.89 24.05 -14.74
N LEU A 173 26.21 24.12 -14.92
CA LEU A 173 27.16 23.24 -14.23
C LEU A 173 27.07 23.38 -12.71
N ALA A 174 27.08 24.61 -12.19
CA ALA A 174 27.04 24.87 -10.75
C ALA A 174 25.68 24.59 -10.09
N ALA A 175 24.57 24.67 -10.83
CA ALA A 175 23.27 24.29 -10.31
C ALA A 175 23.14 22.76 -10.16
N ARG A 176 23.89 22.00 -10.95
CA ARG A 176 23.72 20.55 -11.12
C ARG A 176 24.90 19.71 -10.61
N SER A 177 26.00 20.35 -10.23
CA SER A 177 27.17 19.68 -9.67
C SER A 177 27.77 20.53 -8.54
N PRO A 178 27.82 20.01 -7.30
CA PRO A 178 28.45 20.72 -6.19
C PRO A 178 29.96 20.92 -6.41
N VAL A 179 30.61 20.02 -7.16
CA VAL A 179 32.03 20.14 -7.54
C VAL A 179 32.24 21.35 -8.46
N PHE A 180 31.47 21.44 -9.55
CA PHE A 180 31.55 22.61 -10.44
C PHE A 180 31.11 23.90 -9.72
N ARG A 181 30.13 23.83 -8.81
CA ARG A 181 29.75 24.98 -7.99
C ARG A 181 30.91 25.49 -7.15
N ALA A 182 31.64 24.59 -6.48
CA ALA A 182 32.80 24.96 -5.67
C ALA A 182 33.95 25.49 -6.54
N GLN A 183 34.24 24.85 -7.69
CA GLN A 183 35.29 25.29 -8.61
C GLN A 183 35.01 26.67 -9.22
N LEU A 184 33.74 26.96 -9.56
CA LEU A 184 33.37 28.17 -10.30
C LEU A 184 33.03 29.36 -9.39
N PHE A 185 32.44 29.09 -8.22
CA PHE A 185 31.86 30.10 -7.33
C PHE A 185 32.32 29.96 -5.87
N GLY A 186 33.13 28.95 -5.54
CA GLY A 186 33.66 28.74 -4.20
C GLY A 186 34.96 29.49 -3.91
N PRO A 187 35.50 29.35 -2.69
CA PRO A 187 36.75 29.99 -2.29
C PRO A 187 37.99 29.45 -3.02
N MET A 188 37.89 28.28 -3.67
CA MET A 188 38.93 27.68 -4.51
C MET A 188 38.87 28.11 -5.98
N LYS A 189 38.11 29.17 -6.27
CA LYS A 189 37.92 29.68 -7.63
C LYS A 189 39.27 30.07 -8.24
N ASP A 190 39.62 29.47 -9.39
CA ASP A 190 40.80 29.85 -10.15
C ASP A 190 40.76 31.33 -10.54
N GLN A 191 41.93 31.99 -10.52
CA GLN A 191 42.03 33.41 -10.91
C GLN A 191 41.52 33.64 -12.34
N ASN A 192 41.63 32.63 -13.21
CA ASN A 192 41.06 32.63 -14.56
C ASN A 192 39.87 31.68 -14.69
N THR A 193 38.69 32.11 -14.28
CA THR A 193 37.45 31.31 -14.49
C THR A 193 36.92 31.28 -15.91
N GLN A 194 37.63 31.83 -16.89
CA GLN A 194 37.24 31.71 -18.29
C GLN A 194 37.84 30.46 -18.93
N CYS A 195 38.96 29.93 -18.43
CA CYS A 195 39.58 28.70 -18.91
C CYS A 195 40.05 27.85 -17.72
N ILE A 196 39.47 26.65 -17.56
CA ILE A 196 39.77 25.73 -16.46
C ILE A 196 40.40 24.48 -17.03
N LYS A 197 41.60 24.14 -16.58
CA LYS A 197 42.30 22.92 -17.00
C LYS A 197 41.85 21.74 -16.15
N VAL A 198 41.54 20.62 -16.79
CA VAL A 198 41.17 19.35 -16.15
C VAL A 198 42.20 18.31 -16.53
N GLU A 199 43.04 17.91 -15.58
CA GLU A 199 44.20 17.03 -15.84
C GLU A 199 43.87 15.54 -15.66
N ASP A 200 42.89 15.19 -14.83
CA ASP A 200 42.54 13.81 -14.46
C ASP A 200 41.34 13.25 -15.23
N MET A 201 41.15 13.64 -16.50
CA MET A 201 40.00 13.19 -17.28
C MET A 201 40.28 13.14 -18.78
N GLU A 202 39.78 12.09 -19.43
CA GLU A 202 39.80 11.98 -20.88
C GLU A 202 38.70 12.83 -21.52
N ALA A 203 38.99 13.43 -22.67
CA ALA A 203 38.06 14.31 -23.40
C ALA A 203 36.66 13.70 -23.65
N PRO A 204 36.52 12.42 -24.07
CA PRO A 204 35.20 11.81 -24.27
C PRO A 204 34.37 11.72 -22.98
N VAL A 205 35.02 11.41 -21.86
CA VAL A 205 34.36 11.30 -20.55
C VAL A 205 33.87 12.67 -20.08
N PHE A 206 34.69 13.70 -20.25
CA PHE A 206 34.30 15.07 -19.89
C PHE A 206 33.10 15.56 -20.72
N LYS A 207 33.09 15.24 -22.02
CA LYS A 207 31.97 15.54 -22.92
C LYS A 207 30.68 14.88 -22.45
N ASP A 208 30.74 13.60 -22.05
CA ASP A 208 29.58 12.87 -21.52
C ASP A 208 29.08 13.46 -20.20
N ILE A 209 29.97 13.86 -19.30
CA ILE A 209 29.60 14.52 -18.03
C ILE A 209 28.91 15.86 -18.30
N CYS A 210 29.47 16.68 -19.18
CA CYS A 210 28.84 17.94 -19.58
C CYS A 210 27.47 17.71 -20.23
N GLY A 211 27.36 16.71 -21.10
CA GLY A 211 26.10 16.25 -21.70
C GLY A 211 25.07 15.85 -20.65
N ALA A 212 25.45 14.98 -19.71
CA ALA A 212 24.56 14.50 -18.64
C ALA A 212 24.05 15.64 -17.75
N ILE A 213 24.92 16.58 -17.40
CA ILE A 213 24.56 17.75 -16.59
C ILE A 213 23.53 18.64 -17.30
N HIS A 214 23.71 18.89 -18.60
CA HIS A 214 22.80 19.76 -19.37
C HIS A 214 21.52 19.04 -19.79
N LYS A 215 21.59 17.74 -20.12
CA LYS A 215 20.49 17.02 -20.76
C LYS A 215 19.50 16.40 -19.78
N CYS A 216 19.89 16.17 -18.52
CA CYS A 216 19.04 15.66 -17.43
C CYS A 216 17.88 14.80 -17.94
N THR A 217 18.14 13.54 -18.26
CA THR A 217 17.08 12.59 -18.59
C THR A 217 16.32 12.27 -17.30
N CYS A 218 15.12 12.81 -17.16
CA CYS A 218 14.12 12.30 -16.23
C CYS A 218 13.62 10.93 -16.70
#